data_AF-A0A1B9AQ47-F1
#
_entry.id   AF-A0A1B9AQ47-F1
#
_cell.length_a   1.000
_cell.length_b   1.000
_cell.length_c   1.000
_cell.angle_alpha   90.00
_cell.angle_beta   90.00
_cell.angle_gamma   90.00
#
_symmetry.space_group_name_H-M   'P 1'
#
loop_
_entity.id
_entity.type
_entity.pdbx_description
1 polymer ?
#
loop_
_entity_poly.entity_id
_entity_poly.type
_entity_poly.pdbx_seq_one_letter_code
_entity_poly.pdbx_strand_id
1 'polypeptide(L)'
;MELFIDSWSSEFRSETYPMDYYYYHLDKIRNANTPKELGEAIIAMLYWKDGKVRRDDTGGVKVAAKGYSLSQIKPNTYNVEKHYEVLVSQAFFKWAKEVTTLSSFDKSKVEEFRSRFKLYHENAIVMPAFILHCLNSLIYPLYDQHVERAKRAFLAQQIHFSSSSLNIDSYIEYQSFFQSFINGREQNLEYSKKVDNALWSFGKWLKEQGRVVGTVKKQPLMNQLNKGEEVFSTRKSFKMSNSGLTEKIRVYIRKILQQAKEAGAEYVDLRSGDIHKQMGLVNRMPPVCNAMESLGIYRYEIIYDTPSGKSSTKVIRYYLID
;
A
#
# COMPACT_ATOMS: atom_id res chain seq x y z
N MET A 1 -12.04 -7.87 -6.81
CA MET A 1 -11.52 -6.56 -6.35
C MET A 1 -12.48 -5.74 -5.47
N GLU A 2 -13.77 -5.58 -5.81
CA GLU A 2 -14.72 -4.72 -5.03
C GLU A 2 -14.83 -5.13 -3.55
N LEU A 3 -14.98 -6.43 -3.29
CA LEU A 3 -15.03 -6.96 -1.91
C LEU A 3 -13.83 -6.53 -1.07
N PHE A 4 -12.64 -6.39 -1.68
CA PHE A 4 -11.46 -5.88 -0.99
C PHE A 4 -11.61 -4.40 -0.63
N ILE A 5 -12.07 -3.57 -1.57
CA ILE A 5 -12.24 -2.14 -1.36
C ILE A 5 -13.26 -1.90 -0.25
N ASP A 6 -14.41 -2.55 -0.32
CA ASP A 6 -15.46 -2.42 0.69
C ASP A 6 -14.99 -2.87 2.07
N SER A 7 -14.34 -4.03 2.16
CA SER A 7 -13.87 -4.59 3.44
C SER A 7 -12.80 -3.75 4.12
N TRP A 8 -11.90 -3.13 3.35
CA TRP A 8 -10.76 -2.42 3.92
C TRP A 8 -10.96 -0.89 4.00
N SER A 9 -11.83 -0.31 3.17
CA SER A 9 -12.10 1.12 3.22
C SER A 9 -12.82 1.53 4.50
N SER A 10 -13.68 0.67 5.07
CA SER A 10 -14.36 0.89 6.36
C SER A 10 -13.40 0.90 7.55
N GLU A 11 -12.25 0.23 7.43
CA GLU A 11 -11.21 0.18 8.47
C GLU A 11 -10.34 1.46 8.52
N PHE A 12 -10.59 2.41 7.62
CA PHE A 12 -9.84 3.65 7.58
C PHE A 12 -10.18 4.55 8.77
N ARG A 13 -9.15 5.05 9.46
CA ARG A 13 -9.29 5.86 10.68
C ARG A 13 -9.67 7.31 10.36
N SER A 14 -10.92 7.54 10.01
CA SER A 14 -11.49 8.86 9.69
C SER A 14 -11.39 9.86 10.86
N GLU A 15 -11.32 9.39 12.10
CA GLU A 15 -11.09 10.24 13.28
C GLU A 15 -9.75 10.98 13.25
N THR A 16 -8.71 10.35 12.68
CA THR A 16 -7.38 10.97 12.54
C THR A 16 -7.27 11.81 11.27
N TYR A 17 -8.11 11.51 10.28
CA TYR A 17 -8.10 12.10 8.94
C TYR A 17 -9.52 12.52 8.57
N PRO A 18 -10.02 13.65 9.10
CA PRO A 18 -11.39 14.10 8.87
C PRO A 18 -11.63 14.33 7.37
N MET A 19 -12.60 13.60 6.81
CA MET A 19 -12.81 13.55 5.35
C MET A 19 -13.50 14.80 4.81
N ASP A 20 -14.38 15.42 5.59
CA ASP A 20 -14.99 16.71 5.27
C ASP A 20 -13.95 17.85 5.22
N TYR A 21 -12.99 17.87 6.14
CA TYR A 21 -11.85 18.78 6.08
C TYR A 21 -11.04 18.58 4.79
N TYR A 22 -10.75 17.33 4.45
CA TYR A 22 -10.06 16.95 3.21
C TYR A 22 -10.80 17.44 1.97
N TYR A 23 -12.09 17.12 1.81
CA TYR A 23 -12.87 17.51 0.62
C TYR A 23 -13.02 19.02 0.51
N TYR A 24 -13.25 19.73 1.62
CA TYR A 24 -13.35 21.18 1.63
C TYR A 24 -12.07 21.85 1.11
N HIS A 25 -10.90 21.40 1.58
CA HIS A 25 -9.65 22.02 1.16
C HIS A 25 -9.25 21.63 -0.27
N LEU A 26 -9.60 20.43 -0.75
CA LEU A 26 -9.44 20.12 -2.18
C LEU A 26 -10.30 21.03 -3.06
N ASP A 27 -11.54 21.32 -2.65
CA ASP A 27 -12.39 22.28 -3.37
C ASP A 27 -11.79 23.69 -3.35
N LYS A 28 -11.29 24.15 -2.19
CA LYS A 28 -10.57 25.43 -2.09
C LYS A 28 -9.35 25.50 -2.99
N ILE A 29 -8.57 24.44 -3.08
CA ILE A 29 -7.39 24.37 -3.97
C ILE A 29 -7.81 24.50 -5.44
N ARG A 30 -8.86 23.78 -5.85
CA ARG A 30 -9.39 23.83 -7.22
C ARG A 30 -9.88 25.24 -7.59
N ASN A 31 -10.57 25.89 -6.65
CA ASN A 31 -11.24 27.18 -6.85
C ASN A 31 -10.38 28.40 -6.46
N ALA A 32 -9.14 28.21 -6.01
CA ALA A 32 -8.26 29.30 -5.61
C ALA A 32 -7.94 30.24 -6.80
N ASN A 33 -8.06 31.54 -6.58
CA ASN A 33 -7.82 32.57 -7.61
C ASN A 33 -6.56 33.38 -7.32
N THR A 34 -6.00 33.26 -6.11
CA THR A 34 -4.76 33.94 -5.73
C THR A 34 -3.69 32.94 -5.25
N PRO A 35 -2.39 33.31 -5.32
CA PRO A 35 -1.32 32.50 -4.75
C PRO A 35 -1.50 32.21 -3.26
N LYS A 36 -1.98 33.20 -2.50
CA LYS A 36 -2.19 33.06 -1.06
C LYS A 36 -3.29 32.05 -0.75
N GLU A 37 -4.45 32.15 -1.40
CA GLU A 37 -5.56 31.20 -1.21
C GLU A 37 -5.13 29.75 -1.50
N LEU A 38 -4.41 29.54 -2.61
CA LEU A 38 -3.90 28.22 -2.99
C LEU A 38 -2.91 27.70 -1.95
N GLY A 39 -1.92 28.52 -1.60
CA GLY A 39 -0.86 28.15 -0.66
C GLY A 39 -1.41 27.81 0.72
N GLU A 40 -2.30 28.64 1.26
CA GLU A 40 -2.94 28.40 2.57
C GLU A 40 -3.80 27.13 2.57
N ALA A 41 -4.53 26.85 1.48
CA ALA A 41 -5.31 25.61 1.37
C ALA A 41 -4.42 24.35 1.27
N ILE A 42 -3.28 24.42 0.56
CA ILE A 42 -2.29 23.33 0.55
C ILE A 42 -1.66 23.15 1.93
N ILE A 43 -1.31 24.23 2.64
CA ILE A 43 -0.77 24.16 4.00
C ILE A 43 -1.77 23.47 4.92
N ALA A 44 -3.06 23.81 4.84
CA ALA A 44 -4.12 23.12 5.59
C ALA A 44 -4.14 21.61 5.30
N MET A 45 -3.94 21.21 4.04
CA MET A 45 -3.84 19.80 3.65
C MET A 45 -2.57 19.11 4.19
N LEU A 46 -1.46 19.83 4.39
CA LEU A 46 -0.26 19.30 5.04
C LEU A 46 -0.51 18.96 6.52
N TYR A 47 -1.30 19.78 7.24
CA TYR A 47 -1.78 19.43 8.59
C TYR A 47 -2.64 18.18 8.58
N TRP A 48 -3.52 18.06 7.59
CA TRP A 48 -4.33 16.84 7.43
C TRP A 48 -3.45 15.62 7.18
N LYS A 49 -2.46 15.71 6.28
CA LYS A 49 -1.55 14.59 5.95
C LYS A 49 -0.75 14.10 7.14
N ASP A 50 -0.32 14.99 8.02
CA ASP A 50 0.44 14.64 9.24
C ASP A 50 -0.47 14.14 10.39
N GLY A 51 -1.79 14.11 10.18
CA GLY A 51 -2.77 13.69 11.19
C GLY A 51 -2.90 14.70 12.33
N LYS A 52 -2.74 16.00 12.02
CA LYS A 52 -2.69 17.10 12.99
C LYS A 52 -3.97 17.93 13.05
N VAL A 53 -4.98 17.53 12.29
CA VAL A 53 -6.31 18.10 12.28
C VAL A 53 -7.22 17.21 13.12
N ARG A 54 -7.90 17.78 14.12
CA ARG A 54 -8.92 17.08 14.92
C ARG A 54 -10.21 17.87 14.90
N ARG A 55 -11.33 17.16 14.83
CA ARG A 55 -12.65 17.78 14.98
C ARG A 55 -12.80 18.27 16.41
N ASP A 56 -13.16 19.54 16.54
CA ASP A 56 -13.29 20.26 17.80
C ASP A 56 -14.23 21.44 17.56
N ASP A 57 -15.46 21.36 18.05
CA ASP A 57 -16.48 22.38 17.76
C ASP A 57 -16.08 23.77 18.32
N THR A 58 -15.18 23.81 19.32
CA THR A 58 -14.60 25.05 19.87
C THR A 58 -13.32 25.49 19.16
N GLY A 59 -12.80 24.66 18.25
CA GLY A 59 -11.59 24.91 17.50
C GLY A 59 -11.69 26.16 16.63
N GLY A 60 -10.55 26.86 16.51
CA GLY A 60 -10.43 28.13 15.79
C GLY A 60 -10.51 28.02 14.27
N VAL A 61 -10.30 26.82 13.70
CA VAL A 61 -10.44 26.61 12.26
C VAL A 61 -11.87 26.16 11.96
N LYS A 62 -12.58 26.92 11.14
CA LYS A 62 -13.95 26.58 10.71
C LYS A 62 -13.94 26.07 9.27
N VAL A 63 -14.49 24.88 9.09
CA VAL A 63 -14.71 24.27 7.77
C VAL A 63 -16.19 23.93 7.65
N ALA A 64 -16.88 24.64 6.76
CA ALA A 64 -18.35 24.66 6.71
C ALA A 64 -18.94 24.95 8.12
N ALA A 65 -19.86 24.13 8.61
CA ALA A 65 -20.49 24.28 9.93
C ALA A 65 -19.73 23.60 11.08
N LYS A 66 -18.50 23.10 10.85
CA LYS A 66 -17.73 22.30 11.82
C LYS A 66 -16.45 23.02 12.25
N GLY A 67 -16.09 22.86 13.53
CA GLY A 67 -14.83 23.36 14.08
C GLY A 67 -13.72 22.31 14.08
N TYR A 68 -12.48 22.79 13.98
CA TYR A 68 -11.26 21.99 14.01
C TYR A 68 -10.17 22.66 14.83
N SER A 69 -9.41 21.84 15.55
CA SER A 69 -8.16 22.23 16.19
C SER A 69 -6.97 21.68 15.39
N LEU A 70 -5.94 22.52 15.28
CA LEU A 70 -4.67 22.17 14.64
C LEU A 70 -3.61 22.00 15.72
N SER A 71 -2.96 20.84 15.73
CA SER A 71 -1.80 20.57 16.59
C SER A 71 -0.49 20.80 15.85
N GLN A 72 0.63 20.85 16.58
CA GLN A 72 1.94 21.11 15.99
C GLN A 72 2.30 20.06 14.91
N ILE A 73 2.54 20.55 13.70
CA ILE A 73 2.97 19.77 12.53
C ILE A 73 4.46 19.45 12.60
N LYS A 74 4.84 18.28 12.06
CA LYS A 74 6.26 17.91 11.99
C LYS A 74 7.01 18.82 11.00
N PRO A 75 8.22 19.30 11.33
CA PRO A 75 9.02 20.17 10.45
C PRO A 75 9.36 19.56 9.08
N ASN A 76 9.43 18.23 8.98
CA ASN A 76 9.67 17.54 7.71
C ASN A 76 8.43 17.43 6.81
N THR A 77 7.23 17.74 7.33
CA THR A 77 5.99 17.84 6.54
C THR A 77 5.74 19.28 6.14
N TYR A 78 5.79 20.20 7.12
CA TYR A 78 5.68 21.64 6.90
C TYR A 78 6.62 22.39 7.84
N ASN A 79 7.41 23.29 7.27
CA ASN A 79 8.23 24.25 8.00
C ASN A 79 7.90 25.64 7.45
N VAL A 80 7.40 26.54 8.31
CA VAL A 80 6.89 27.85 7.87
C VAL A 80 7.96 28.68 7.16
N GLU A 81 9.17 28.74 7.70
CA GLU A 81 10.28 29.53 7.13
C GLU A 81 10.71 29.00 5.76
N LYS A 82 10.71 27.67 5.59
CA LYS A 82 11.15 27.03 4.35
C LYS A 82 10.06 26.97 3.28
N HIS A 83 8.81 26.74 3.68
CA HIS A 83 7.74 26.34 2.76
C HIS A 83 6.77 27.45 2.43
N TYR A 84 6.48 28.34 3.38
CA TYR A 84 5.38 29.30 3.24
C TYR A 84 5.58 30.21 2.03
N GLU A 85 6.74 30.88 1.94
CA GLU A 85 7.05 31.82 0.86
C GLU A 85 6.93 31.19 -0.52
N VAL A 86 7.38 29.94 -0.67
CA VAL A 86 7.30 29.22 -1.93
C VAL A 86 5.86 28.85 -2.27
N LEU A 87 5.10 28.30 -1.31
CA LEU A 87 3.73 27.84 -1.53
C LEU A 87 2.77 29.01 -1.84
N VAL A 88 3.04 30.21 -1.33
CA VAL A 88 2.25 31.42 -1.64
C VAL A 88 2.85 32.25 -2.77
N SER A 89 3.91 31.77 -3.44
CA SER A 89 4.56 32.50 -4.53
C SER A 89 3.74 32.45 -5.83
N GLN A 90 3.84 33.50 -6.65
CA GLN A 90 3.25 33.54 -7.98
C GLN A 90 3.79 32.41 -8.89
N ALA A 91 5.07 32.06 -8.74
CA ALA A 91 5.71 31.01 -9.51
C ALA A 91 5.10 29.63 -9.22
N PHE A 92 4.88 29.31 -7.94
CA PHE A 92 4.20 28.08 -7.53
C PHE A 92 2.74 28.07 -7.97
N PHE A 93 2.02 29.18 -7.79
CA PHE A 93 0.63 29.30 -8.20
C PHE A 93 0.42 29.01 -9.70
N LYS A 94 1.23 29.63 -10.58
CA LYS A 94 1.15 29.38 -12.03
C LYS A 94 1.39 27.91 -12.36
N TRP A 95 2.46 27.33 -11.80
CA TRP A 95 2.79 25.92 -12.00
C TRP A 95 1.67 25.00 -11.50
N ALA A 96 1.11 25.28 -10.32
CA ALA A 96 0.04 24.49 -9.74
C ALA A 96 -1.23 24.53 -10.60
N LYS A 97 -1.56 25.69 -11.18
CA LYS A 97 -2.68 25.81 -12.14
C LYS A 97 -2.47 24.94 -13.37
N GLU A 98 -1.26 24.85 -13.91
CA GLU A 98 -0.95 23.93 -15.01
C GLU A 98 -1.18 22.46 -14.61
N VAL A 99 -0.81 22.06 -13.40
CA VAL A 99 -1.03 20.69 -12.90
C VAL A 99 -2.52 20.37 -12.73
N THR A 100 -3.32 21.35 -12.27
CA THR A 100 -4.77 21.18 -12.09
C THR A 100 -5.53 20.91 -13.40
N THR A 101 -4.97 21.29 -14.54
CA THR A 101 -5.61 21.10 -15.86
C THR A 101 -5.15 19.84 -16.60
N LEU A 102 -4.27 19.03 -16.00
CA LEU A 102 -3.79 17.80 -16.63
C LEU A 102 -4.91 16.76 -16.74
N SER A 103 -4.99 16.10 -17.90
CA SER A 103 -5.93 15.01 -18.18
C SER A 103 -5.36 13.62 -17.92
N SER A 104 -4.05 13.50 -17.72
CA SER A 104 -3.35 12.23 -17.50
C SER A 104 -2.16 12.42 -16.58
N PHE A 105 -1.75 11.35 -15.90
CA PHE A 105 -0.57 11.35 -15.06
C PHE A 105 0.68 11.75 -15.85
N ASP A 106 1.42 12.72 -15.33
CA ASP A 106 2.70 13.17 -15.89
C ASP A 106 3.78 13.11 -14.80
N LYS A 107 4.76 12.22 -14.99
CA LYS A 107 5.90 12.06 -14.07
C LYS A 107 6.80 13.28 -14.05
N SER A 108 6.90 14.03 -15.15
CA SER A 108 7.77 15.19 -15.27
C SER A 108 7.35 16.29 -14.30
N LYS A 109 6.06 16.39 -13.96
CA LYS A 109 5.58 17.35 -12.95
C LYS A 109 6.01 17.01 -11.54
N VAL A 110 6.19 15.73 -11.22
CA VAL A 110 6.76 15.31 -9.93
C VAL A 110 8.23 15.72 -9.84
N GLU A 111 8.98 15.54 -10.93
CA GLU A 111 10.39 15.92 -11.03
C GLU A 111 10.59 17.44 -11.05
N GLU A 112 9.74 18.17 -11.79
CA GLU A 112 9.71 19.63 -11.83
C GLU A 112 9.45 20.17 -10.42
N PHE A 113 8.44 19.66 -9.71
CA PHE A 113 8.16 20.10 -8.34
C PHE A 113 9.39 19.96 -7.44
N ARG A 114 10.05 18.79 -7.47
CA ARG A 114 11.22 18.49 -6.64
C ARG A 114 12.40 19.40 -6.96
N SER A 115 12.73 19.55 -8.24
CA SER A 115 13.90 20.30 -8.71
C SER A 115 13.70 21.82 -8.62
N ARG A 116 12.50 22.31 -8.92
CA ARG A 116 12.15 23.74 -8.97
C ARG A 116 11.95 24.34 -7.59
N PHE A 117 11.16 23.69 -6.73
CA PHE A 117 10.75 24.30 -5.46
C PHE A 117 11.58 23.85 -4.26
N LYS A 118 12.26 22.69 -4.34
CA LYS A 118 13.22 22.21 -3.32
C LYS A 118 12.71 22.23 -1.87
N LEU A 119 11.39 22.06 -1.70
CA LEU A 119 10.74 22.10 -0.38
C LEU A 119 11.16 20.93 0.51
N TYR A 120 11.49 19.79 -0.10
CA TYR A 120 11.86 18.56 0.59
C TYR A 120 13.24 18.09 0.12
N HIS A 121 13.79 17.08 0.79
CA HIS A 121 15.04 16.44 0.37
C HIS A 121 14.90 15.93 -1.07
N GLU A 122 16.00 15.95 -1.83
CA GLU A 122 15.99 15.62 -3.26
C GLU A 122 15.32 14.27 -3.52
N ASN A 123 15.67 13.23 -2.77
CA ASN A 123 15.09 11.88 -2.89
C ASN A 123 13.69 11.68 -2.27
N ALA A 124 13.08 12.70 -1.67
CA ALA A 124 11.76 12.57 -1.07
C ALA A 124 10.68 12.48 -2.17
N ILE A 125 9.79 11.50 -2.08
CA ILE A 125 8.67 11.33 -3.03
C ILE A 125 7.29 11.49 -2.39
N VAL A 126 7.14 11.16 -1.10
CA VAL A 126 5.83 11.13 -0.40
C VAL A 126 5.17 12.52 -0.38
N MET A 127 5.91 13.57 -0.01
CA MET A 127 5.35 14.92 0.07
C MET A 127 5.13 15.57 -1.31
N PRO A 128 6.05 15.46 -2.28
CA PRO A 128 5.76 15.81 -3.67
C PRO A 128 4.50 15.14 -4.22
N ALA A 129 4.38 13.81 -4.10
CA ALA A 129 3.20 13.08 -4.56
C ALA A 129 1.92 13.56 -3.86
N PHE A 130 1.99 13.86 -2.55
CA PHE A 130 0.86 14.41 -1.81
C PHE A 130 0.42 15.80 -2.32
N ILE A 131 1.36 16.69 -2.64
CA ILE A 131 1.01 18.02 -3.16
C ILE A 131 0.39 17.89 -4.56
N LEU A 132 0.95 17.06 -5.44
CA LEU A 132 0.33 16.81 -6.75
C LEU A 132 -1.06 16.16 -6.62
N HIS A 133 -1.26 15.27 -5.65
CA HIS A 133 -2.59 14.75 -5.31
C HIS A 133 -3.56 15.85 -4.88
N CYS A 134 -3.11 16.84 -4.10
CA CYS A 134 -3.98 17.95 -3.72
C CYS A 134 -4.39 18.81 -4.93
N LEU A 135 -3.49 18.97 -5.90
CA LEU A 135 -3.74 19.74 -7.12
C LEU A 135 -4.62 18.99 -8.13
N ASN A 136 -4.44 17.68 -8.26
CA ASN A 136 -5.23 16.86 -9.18
C ASN A 136 -5.35 15.42 -8.67
N SER A 137 -6.32 15.21 -7.78
CA SER A 137 -6.51 13.98 -7.02
C SER A 137 -6.96 12.76 -7.84
N LEU A 138 -7.47 12.98 -9.06
CA LEU A 138 -7.92 11.88 -9.94
C LEU A 138 -6.75 11.19 -10.66
N ILE A 139 -5.70 11.95 -11.01
CA ILE A 139 -4.55 11.40 -11.76
C ILE A 139 -3.34 11.10 -10.86
N TYR A 140 -3.18 11.84 -9.75
CA TYR A 140 -2.10 11.65 -8.78
C TYR A 140 -2.66 10.97 -7.52
N PRO A 141 -2.47 9.66 -7.35
CA PRO A 141 -2.96 8.97 -6.15
C PRO A 141 -2.09 9.31 -4.93
N LEU A 142 -2.69 9.20 -3.74
CA LEU A 142 -1.97 9.32 -2.47
C LEU A 142 -0.93 8.21 -2.35
N TYR A 143 0.28 8.57 -1.93
CA TYR A 143 1.41 7.65 -1.85
C TYR A 143 2.17 7.80 -0.54
N ASP A 144 2.35 6.67 0.16
CA ASP A 144 3.17 6.55 1.35
C ASP A 144 3.60 5.07 1.59
N GLN A 145 4.28 4.83 2.71
CA GLN A 145 4.76 3.50 3.09
C GLN A 145 3.65 2.45 3.31
N HIS A 146 2.39 2.84 3.51
CA HIS A 146 1.29 1.92 3.76
C HIS A 146 0.73 1.43 2.43
N VAL A 147 0.40 2.34 1.53
CA VAL A 147 -0.09 1.96 0.20
C VAL A 147 0.98 1.25 -0.64
N GLU A 148 2.27 1.61 -0.50
CA GLU A 148 3.36 0.85 -1.12
C GLU A 148 3.46 -0.58 -0.56
N ARG A 149 3.19 -0.76 0.74
CA ARG A 149 3.15 -2.10 1.35
C ARG A 149 2.00 -2.92 0.82
N ALA A 150 0.83 -2.30 0.62
CA ALA A 150 -0.31 -2.95 -0.01
C ALA A 150 0.01 -3.38 -1.44
N LYS A 151 0.53 -2.47 -2.28
CA LYS A 151 1.01 -2.77 -3.64
C LYS A 151 1.94 -3.98 -3.65
N ARG A 152 2.99 -3.95 -2.82
CA ARG A 152 3.96 -5.05 -2.71
C ARG A 152 3.31 -6.37 -2.33
N ALA A 153 2.32 -6.36 -1.43
CA ALA A 153 1.60 -7.57 -1.06
C ALA A 153 0.78 -8.14 -2.22
N PHE A 154 0.06 -7.29 -2.96
CA PHE A 154 -0.69 -7.69 -4.16
C PHE A 154 0.24 -8.26 -5.25
N LEU A 155 1.41 -7.66 -5.43
CA LEU A 155 2.40 -8.09 -6.42
C LEU A 155 3.34 -9.22 -5.91
N ALA A 156 3.05 -9.81 -4.74
CA ALA A 156 3.87 -10.85 -4.11
C ALA A 156 5.36 -10.46 -3.93
N GLN A 157 5.63 -9.17 -3.72
CA GLN A 157 6.94 -8.60 -3.43
C GLN A 157 7.22 -8.55 -1.93
N GLN A 158 8.47 -8.25 -1.56
CA GLN A 158 8.84 -8.09 -0.14
C GLN A 158 8.15 -6.86 0.48
N ILE A 159 7.25 -7.09 1.42
CA ILE A 159 6.44 -6.06 2.12
C ILE A 159 7.22 -5.28 3.19
N HIS A 160 8.40 -5.77 3.60
CA HIS A 160 9.30 -5.11 4.52
C HIS A 160 10.35 -4.31 3.75
N PHE A 161 10.25 -2.99 3.83
CA PHE A 161 11.17 -2.05 3.19
C PHE A 161 11.34 -0.80 4.08
N SER A 162 12.41 -0.05 3.84
CA SER A 162 12.65 1.23 4.53
C SER A 162 11.86 2.35 3.84
N SER A 163 11.32 3.31 4.59
CA SER A 163 10.70 4.50 3.98
C SER A 163 11.65 5.30 3.08
N SER A 164 12.97 5.17 3.30
CA SER A 164 13.99 5.79 2.45
C SER A 164 14.14 5.12 1.07
N SER A 165 13.58 3.93 0.86
CA SER A 165 13.56 3.27 -0.45
C SER A 165 12.42 3.74 -1.35
N LEU A 166 11.54 4.61 -0.85
CA LEU A 166 10.47 5.20 -1.66
C LEU A 166 11.08 6.24 -2.59
N ASN A 167 10.90 6.03 -3.89
CA ASN A 167 11.45 6.88 -4.96
C ASN A 167 10.42 7.10 -6.08
N ILE A 168 10.80 7.84 -7.12
CA ILE A 168 9.92 8.16 -8.23
C ILE A 168 9.44 6.90 -8.98
N ASP A 169 10.32 5.92 -9.20
CA ASP A 169 9.97 4.68 -9.90
C ASP A 169 8.90 3.89 -9.14
N SER A 170 9.07 3.76 -7.82
CA SER A 170 8.09 3.11 -6.96
C SER A 170 6.71 3.81 -6.98
N TYR A 171 6.71 5.14 -7.13
CA TYR A 171 5.47 5.92 -7.26
C TYR A 171 4.81 5.74 -8.63
N ILE A 172 5.60 5.68 -9.72
CA ILE A 172 5.10 5.41 -11.07
C ILE A 172 4.47 4.01 -11.12
N GLU A 173 5.17 3.00 -10.59
CA GLU A 173 4.62 1.64 -10.47
C GLU A 173 3.33 1.64 -9.65
N TYR A 174 3.31 2.39 -8.54
CA TYR A 174 2.12 2.51 -7.72
C TYR A 174 0.96 3.20 -8.45
N GLN A 175 1.23 4.22 -9.26
CA GLN A 175 0.20 4.88 -10.05
C GLN A 175 -0.44 3.93 -11.05
N SER A 176 0.36 3.15 -11.79
CA SER A 176 -0.15 2.12 -12.70
C SER A 176 -0.96 1.06 -11.96
N PHE A 177 -0.46 0.60 -10.81
CA PHE A 177 -1.17 -0.33 -9.93
C PHE A 177 -2.51 0.25 -9.47
N PHE A 178 -2.53 1.49 -9.01
CA PHE A 178 -3.73 2.18 -8.53
C PHE A 178 -4.77 2.36 -9.64
N GLN A 179 -4.35 2.70 -10.86
CA GLN A 179 -5.25 2.78 -12.01
C GLN A 179 -5.92 1.44 -12.33
N SER A 180 -5.28 0.31 -12.06
CA SER A 180 -5.94 -1.00 -12.22
C SER A 180 -7.17 -1.19 -11.29
N PHE A 181 -7.28 -0.43 -10.19
CA PHE A 181 -8.46 -0.43 -9.31
C PHE A 181 -9.59 0.48 -9.77
N ILE A 182 -9.28 1.40 -10.68
CA ILE A 182 -10.18 2.47 -11.12
C ILE A 182 -10.60 2.28 -12.60
N ASN A 183 -9.80 1.59 -13.40
CA ASN A 183 -10.11 1.31 -14.80
C ASN A 183 -11.47 0.62 -14.96
N GLY A 184 -12.28 1.13 -15.90
CA GLY A 184 -13.62 0.62 -16.16
C GLY A 184 -14.68 1.02 -15.12
N ARG A 185 -14.36 1.92 -14.18
CA ARG A 185 -15.27 2.43 -13.15
C ARG A 185 -15.44 3.93 -13.28
N GLU A 186 -16.48 4.46 -12.63
CA GLU A 186 -16.71 5.90 -12.58
C GLU A 186 -15.52 6.59 -11.89
N GLN A 187 -14.79 7.42 -12.64
CA GLN A 187 -13.62 8.13 -12.13
C GLN A 187 -14.07 9.37 -11.37
N ASN A 188 -14.50 9.17 -10.13
CA ASN A 188 -14.80 10.25 -9.21
C ASN A 188 -13.91 10.19 -7.96
N LEU A 189 -13.82 11.35 -7.30
CA LEU A 189 -12.95 11.53 -6.14
C LEU A 189 -13.37 10.65 -4.95
N GLU A 190 -14.67 10.41 -4.77
CA GLU A 190 -15.17 9.58 -3.67
C GLU A 190 -14.69 8.14 -3.84
N TYR A 191 -14.89 7.55 -5.01
CA TYR A 191 -14.49 6.19 -5.29
C TYR A 191 -12.96 6.03 -5.29
N SER A 192 -12.22 6.98 -5.88
CA SER A 192 -10.75 7.01 -5.79
C SER A 192 -10.28 7.05 -4.32
N LYS A 193 -10.99 7.76 -3.44
CA LYS A 193 -10.64 7.81 -2.02
C LYS A 193 -10.99 6.51 -1.30
N LYS A 194 -12.08 5.82 -1.67
CA LYS A 194 -12.39 4.48 -1.13
C LYS A 194 -11.28 3.49 -1.43
N VAL A 195 -10.75 3.49 -2.66
CA VAL A 195 -9.60 2.66 -3.06
C VAL A 195 -8.37 3.00 -2.21
N ASP A 196 -8.03 4.29 -2.07
CA ASP A 196 -6.89 4.72 -1.25
C ASP A 196 -7.05 4.30 0.23
N ASN A 197 -8.23 4.51 0.81
CA ASN A 197 -8.55 4.10 2.17
C ASN A 197 -8.34 2.60 2.36
N ALA A 198 -8.82 1.78 1.42
CA ALA A 198 -8.67 0.33 1.46
C ALA A 198 -7.19 -0.10 1.39
N LEU A 199 -6.43 0.43 0.44
CA LEU A 199 -5.01 0.13 0.29
C LEU A 199 -4.21 0.58 1.52
N TRP A 200 -4.51 1.75 2.06
CA TRP A 200 -3.84 2.26 3.25
C TRP A 200 -4.13 1.39 4.48
N SER A 201 -5.40 1.06 4.73
CA SER A 201 -5.83 0.22 5.85
C SER A 201 -5.20 -1.16 5.79
N PHE A 202 -5.24 -1.80 4.63
CA PHE A 202 -4.60 -3.10 4.39
C PHE A 202 -3.08 -3.03 4.62
N GLY A 203 -2.42 -2.03 4.03
CA GLY A 203 -0.99 -1.80 4.18
C GLY A 203 -0.56 -1.50 5.62
N LYS A 204 -1.43 -0.88 6.42
CA LYS A 204 -1.22 -0.68 7.85
C LYS A 204 -1.39 -1.98 8.63
N TRP A 205 -2.46 -2.74 8.38
CA TRP A 205 -2.67 -4.03 9.00
C TRP A 205 -1.49 -4.99 8.76
N LEU A 206 -0.97 -5.07 7.52
CA LEU A 206 0.22 -5.87 7.20
C LEU A 206 1.45 -5.49 8.05
N LYS A 207 1.65 -4.20 8.31
CA LYS A 207 2.74 -3.71 9.17
C LYS A 207 2.57 -4.18 10.61
N GLU A 208 1.33 -4.21 11.10
CA GLU A 208 1.00 -4.62 12.46
C GLU A 208 1.17 -6.14 12.62
N GLN A 209 0.77 -6.95 11.64
CA GLN A 209 1.02 -8.39 11.64
C GLN A 209 2.52 -8.74 11.71
N GLY A 210 3.36 -8.00 11.00
CA GLY A 210 4.82 -8.18 11.04
C GLY A 210 5.45 -7.88 12.41
N ARG A 211 4.78 -7.11 13.28
CA ARG A 211 5.27 -6.82 14.64
C ARG A 211 4.95 -7.93 15.64
N VAL A 212 3.81 -8.60 15.46
CA VAL A 212 3.34 -9.69 16.34
C VAL A 212 4.27 -10.91 16.28
N VAL A 213 4.84 -11.21 15.10
CA VAL A 213 5.81 -12.32 14.95
C VAL A 213 7.17 -12.02 15.64
N GLY A 214 7.52 -10.74 15.84
CA GLY A 214 8.76 -10.32 16.49
C GLY A 214 8.73 -10.32 18.03
N THR A 215 7.58 -10.59 18.66
CA THR A 215 7.37 -10.50 20.12
C THR A 215 6.95 -11.81 20.77
N VAL A 216 7.28 -12.97 20.18
CA VAL A 216 7.26 -14.23 20.94
C VAL A 216 8.54 -14.33 21.77
N LYS A 217 8.42 -14.08 23.08
CA LYS A 217 9.45 -14.40 24.07
C LYS A 217 9.91 -15.85 23.85
N LYS A 218 11.21 -16.06 23.65
CA LYS A 218 11.84 -17.38 23.70
C LYS A 218 11.58 -18.00 25.08
N GLN A 219 10.67 -18.95 25.16
CA GLN A 219 10.68 -19.95 26.22
C GLN A 219 11.15 -21.27 25.60
N PRO A 220 12.17 -21.93 26.17
CA PRO A 220 12.66 -23.18 25.63
C PRO A 220 11.75 -24.32 26.11
N LEU A 221 11.18 -25.07 25.17
CA LEU A 221 10.56 -26.36 25.46
C LEU A 221 11.31 -27.47 24.73
N MET A 222 11.78 -28.41 25.54
CA MET A 222 12.19 -29.79 25.24
C MET A 222 13.53 -30.03 24.52
N ASN A 223 14.46 -30.40 25.39
CA ASN A 223 15.53 -31.35 25.17
C ASN A 223 15.00 -32.76 24.81
N GLN A 224 15.87 -33.50 24.10
CA GLN A 224 15.93 -34.97 23.91
C GLN A 224 15.01 -35.64 22.88
N LEU A 225 15.62 -36.08 21.76
CA LEU A 225 15.83 -37.51 21.43
C LEU A 225 16.80 -37.67 20.22
N ASN A 226 17.96 -38.27 20.50
CA ASN A 226 18.87 -39.17 19.73
C ASN A 226 19.08 -38.95 18.21
N LYS A 227 20.31 -38.66 17.74
CA LYS A 227 21.49 -39.54 17.46
C LYS A 227 21.26 -40.55 16.31
N GLY A 228 22.02 -40.39 15.22
CA GLY A 228 22.27 -41.46 14.23
C GLY A 228 22.58 -40.97 12.81
N GLU A 229 23.88 -40.88 12.51
CA GLU A 229 24.55 -41.08 11.21
C GLU A 229 24.70 -39.93 10.18
N GLU A 230 25.98 -39.70 9.84
CA GLU A 230 26.54 -38.87 8.78
C GLU A 230 26.58 -39.61 7.44
N VAL A 231 26.61 -38.87 6.31
CA VAL A 231 27.69 -38.88 5.28
C VAL A 231 27.20 -38.22 3.96
N PHE A 232 27.87 -37.11 3.59
CA PHE A 232 28.19 -36.55 2.25
C PHE A 232 27.07 -36.31 1.19
N SER A 233 27.03 -35.29 0.35
CA SER A 233 27.90 -34.13 0.06
C SER A 233 27.23 -33.24 -1.00
N THR A 234 27.58 -31.95 -0.97
CA THR A 234 27.48 -30.93 -2.04
C THR A 234 26.10 -30.53 -2.58
N ARG A 235 25.63 -29.34 -2.17
CA ARG A 235 25.16 -28.30 -3.09
C ARG A 235 25.16 -26.92 -2.41
N LYS A 236 25.65 -25.94 -3.16
CA LYS A 236 25.92 -24.54 -2.79
C LYS A 236 24.85 -23.93 -1.88
N SER A 237 25.30 -23.32 -0.79
CA SER A 237 24.46 -22.54 0.12
C SER A 237 24.06 -21.23 -0.54
N PHE A 238 22.79 -21.14 -0.94
CA PHE A 238 22.16 -19.86 -1.20
C PHE A 238 21.87 -19.21 0.16
N LYS A 239 22.62 -18.16 0.52
CA LYS A 239 22.35 -17.34 1.71
C LYS A 239 20.96 -16.71 1.55
N MET A 240 19.99 -17.13 2.37
CA MET A 240 18.59 -16.73 2.25
C MET A 240 18.07 -16.12 3.55
N SER A 241 17.29 -15.05 3.40
CA SER A 241 16.67 -14.27 4.47
C SER A 241 15.61 -15.04 5.26
N ASN A 242 15.34 -14.56 6.49
CA ASN A 242 14.58 -15.20 7.56
C ASN A 242 13.04 -15.23 7.35
N SER A 243 12.54 -15.60 6.16
CA SER A 243 11.10 -15.85 5.96
C SER A 243 10.72 -17.29 6.32
N GLY A 244 9.60 -17.46 7.03
CA GLY A 244 9.08 -18.78 7.42
C GLY A 244 8.70 -19.65 6.21
N LEU A 245 8.75 -20.97 6.36
CA LEU A 245 8.52 -21.94 5.27
C LEU A 245 7.17 -21.75 4.56
N THR A 246 6.08 -21.51 5.32
CA THR A 246 4.74 -21.27 4.77
C THR A 246 4.71 -20.08 3.82
N GLU A 247 5.44 -19.00 4.14
CA GLU A 247 5.48 -17.81 3.26
C GLU A 247 6.24 -18.10 1.97
N LYS A 248 7.32 -18.89 2.04
CA LYS A 248 8.03 -19.35 0.83
C LYS A 248 7.11 -20.16 -0.08
N ILE A 249 6.24 -21.01 0.51
CA ILE A 249 5.25 -21.78 -0.24
C ILE A 249 4.19 -20.86 -0.87
N ARG A 250 3.68 -19.86 -0.13
CA ARG A 250 2.73 -18.88 -0.69
C ARG A 250 3.33 -18.11 -1.87
N VAL A 251 4.56 -17.63 -1.73
CA VAL A 251 5.28 -16.94 -2.82
C VAL A 251 5.40 -17.85 -4.04
N TYR A 252 5.72 -19.13 -3.83
CA TYR A 252 5.80 -20.11 -4.91
C TYR A 252 4.44 -20.31 -5.61
N ILE A 253 3.37 -20.53 -4.85
CA ILE A 253 2.03 -20.70 -5.41
C ILE A 253 1.59 -19.47 -6.20
N ARG A 254 1.77 -18.27 -5.64
CA ARG A 254 1.40 -17.01 -6.31
C ARG A 254 2.12 -16.83 -7.65
N LYS A 255 3.38 -17.27 -7.77
CA LYS A 255 4.11 -17.24 -9.07
C LYS A 255 3.45 -18.13 -10.11
N ILE A 256 3.01 -19.33 -9.72
CA ILE A 256 2.29 -20.24 -10.63
C ILE A 256 0.98 -19.58 -11.09
N LEU A 257 0.21 -19.01 -10.16
CA LEU A 257 -1.05 -18.33 -10.47
C LEU A 257 -0.85 -17.13 -11.40
N GLN A 258 0.20 -16.33 -11.15
CA GLN A 258 0.54 -15.17 -11.98
C GLN A 258 0.93 -15.58 -13.42
N GLN A 259 1.77 -16.61 -13.57
CA GLN A 259 2.17 -17.12 -14.89
C GLN A 259 0.98 -17.65 -15.68
N ALA A 260 0.07 -18.38 -15.03
CA ALA A 260 -1.15 -18.86 -15.67
C ALA A 260 -2.09 -17.71 -16.07
N LYS A 261 -2.17 -16.66 -15.24
CA LYS A 261 -2.94 -15.45 -15.55
C LYS A 261 -2.39 -14.72 -16.77
N GLU A 262 -1.06 -14.57 -16.85
CA GLU A 262 -0.38 -13.98 -18.01
C GLU A 262 -0.58 -14.81 -19.29
N ALA A 263 -0.73 -16.13 -19.14
CA ALA A 263 -1.09 -17.04 -20.23
C ALA A 263 -2.59 -17.02 -20.60
N GLY A 264 -3.40 -16.18 -19.96
CA GLY A 264 -4.84 -16.04 -20.23
C GLY A 264 -5.70 -17.17 -19.66
N ALA A 265 -5.20 -17.94 -18.69
CA ALA A 265 -6.01 -18.99 -18.05
C ALA A 265 -7.11 -18.39 -17.17
N GLU A 266 -8.32 -18.96 -17.26
CA GLU A 266 -9.46 -18.55 -16.42
C GLU A 266 -9.32 -19.02 -14.97
N TYR A 267 -8.75 -20.21 -14.78
CA TYR A 267 -8.51 -20.82 -13.48
C TYR A 267 -7.28 -21.74 -13.51
N VAL A 268 -6.78 -22.09 -12.33
CA VAL A 268 -5.72 -23.11 -12.14
C VAL A 268 -6.06 -24.04 -11.00
N ASP A 269 -5.93 -25.33 -11.27
CA ASP A 269 -6.06 -26.38 -10.26
C ASP A 269 -4.68 -26.73 -9.71
N LEU A 270 -4.48 -26.47 -8.42
CA LEU A 270 -3.23 -26.80 -7.75
C LEU A 270 -3.44 -27.96 -6.78
N ARG A 271 -2.59 -28.97 -6.93
CA ARG A 271 -2.50 -30.10 -6.01
C ARG A 271 -1.38 -29.89 -4.99
N SER A 272 -1.68 -30.09 -3.72
CA SER A 272 -0.73 -29.91 -2.61
C SER A 272 0.53 -30.80 -2.73
N GLY A 273 0.36 -32.05 -3.20
CA GLY A 273 1.46 -32.99 -3.43
C GLY A 273 2.44 -32.52 -4.51
N ASP A 274 1.94 -31.87 -5.57
CA ASP A 274 2.77 -31.38 -6.66
C ASP A 274 3.62 -30.20 -6.20
N ILE A 275 3.01 -29.25 -5.46
CA ILE A 275 3.73 -28.12 -4.85
C ILE A 275 4.85 -28.64 -3.92
N HIS A 276 4.56 -29.63 -3.08
CA HIS A 276 5.54 -30.19 -2.17
C HIS A 276 6.70 -30.88 -2.88
N LYS A 277 6.40 -31.64 -3.95
CA LYS A 277 7.41 -32.30 -4.77
C LYS A 277 8.27 -31.28 -5.53
N GLN A 278 7.65 -30.28 -6.16
CA GLN A 278 8.35 -29.25 -6.94
C GLN A 278 9.25 -28.37 -6.07
N MET A 279 8.84 -28.09 -4.83
CA MET A 279 9.65 -27.33 -3.87
C MET A 279 10.69 -28.18 -3.12
N GLY A 280 10.78 -29.50 -3.39
CA GLY A 280 11.72 -30.40 -2.73
C GLY A 280 11.54 -30.51 -1.21
N LEU A 281 10.30 -30.39 -0.73
CA LEU A 281 9.99 -30.44 0.69
C LEU A 281 9.94 -31.89 1.19
N VAL A 282 10.27 -32.10 2.47
CA VAL A 282 10.26 -33.42 3.12
C VAL A 282 9.49 -33.32 4.42
N ASN A 283 8.41 -34.12 4.58
CA ASN A 283 7.56 -34.13 5.77
C ASN A 283 7.00 -32.73 6.12
N ARG A 284 6.50 -31.99 5.12
CA ARG A 284 5.96 -30.62 5.28
C ARG A 284 4.59 -30.44 4.60
N MET A 285 3.72 -31.44 4.65
CA MET A 285 2.36 -31.32 4.10
C MET A 285 1.48 -30.24 4.75
N PRO A 286 1.40 -30.14 6.08
CA PRO A 286 0.50 -29.17 6.71
C PRO A 286 0.81 -27.71 6.33
N PRO A 287 2.09 -27.25 6.30
CA PRO A 287 2.43 -25.93 5.78
C PRO A 287 2.00 -25.67 4.33
N VAL A 288 2.07 -26.69 3.46
CA VAL A 288 1.65 -26.54 2.06
C VAL A 288 0.14 -26.35 1.96
N CYS A 289 -0.64 -27.20 2.62
CA CYS A 289 -2.10 -27.08 2.62
C CYS A 289 -2.56 -25.76 3.25
N ASN A 290 -1.94 -25.36 4.38
CA ASN A 290 -2.23 -24.08 5.02
C ASN A 290 -1.90 -22.90 4.11
N ALA A 291 -0.78 -22.96 3.38
CA ALA A 291 -0.38 -21.90 2.45
C ALA A 291 -1.38 -21.75 1.31
N MET A 292 -1.90 -22.85 0.77
CA MET A 292 -2.90 -22.86 -0.30
C MET A 292 -4.20 -22.17 0.15
N GLU A 293 -4.75 -22.55 1.31
CA GLU A 293 -6.03 -22.00 1.81
C GLU A 293 -5.94 -20.53 2.25
N SER A 294 -4.73 -20.03 2.54
CA SER A 294 -4.51 -18.71 3.14
C SER A 294 -3.96 -17.67 2.14
N LEU A 295 -4.25 -17.79 0.84
CA LEU A 295 -3.73 -16.85 -0.16
C LEU A 295 -4.47 -15.51 -0.16
N GLY A 296 -5.68 -15.45 0.41
CA GLY A 296 -6.42 -14.24 0.82
C GLY A 296 -6.97 -13.34 -0.30
N ILE A 297 -6.25 -13.24 -1.42
CA ILE A 297 -6.58 -12.37 -2.55
C ILE A 297 -7.26 -13.10 -3.72
N TYR A 298 -7.24 -14.43 -3.72
CA TYR A 298 -7.82 -15.25 -4.78
C TYR A 298 -9.12 -15.88 -4.32
N ARG A 299 -10.15 -15.81 -5.17
CA ARG A 299 -11.32 -16.68 -5.04
C ARG A 299 -10.89 -18.11 -5.37
N TYR A 300 -11.29 -19.05 -4.53
CA TYR A 300 -10.97 -20.45 -4.74
C TYR A 300 -12.11 -21.38 -4.32
N GLU A 301 -12.07 -22.61 -4.84
CA GLU A 301 -12.90 -23.71 -4.40
C GLU A 301 -12.03 -24.95 -4.14
N ILE A 302 -12.40 -25.74 -3.14
CA ILE A 302 -11.73 -27.00 -2.82
C ILE A 302 -12.39 -28.08 -3.69
N ILE A 303 -11.69 -28.54 -4.72
CA ILE A 303 -12.17 -29.57 -5.65
C ILE A 303 -12.10 -30.94 -5.00
N TYR A 304 -11.06 -31.19 -4.23
CA TYR A 304 -10.85 -32.45 -3.53
C TYR A 304 -10.14 -32.22 -2.21
N ASP A 305 -10.63 -32.86 -1.15
CA ASP A 305 -9.97 -32.92 0.15
C ASP A 305 -10.20 -34.28 0.83
N THR A 306 -9.31 -34.61 1.75
CA THR A 306 -9.48 -35.71 2.70
C THR A 306 -10.10 -35.20 4.00
N PRO A 307 -10.75 -36.05 4.82
CA PRO A 307 -11.34 -35.63 6.10
C PRO A 307 -10.37 -34.92 7.07
N SER A 308 -9.07 -35.20 6.99
CA SER A 308 -8.04 -34.55 7.82
C SER A 308 -7.67 -33.14 7.36
N GLY A 309 -8.08 -32.74 6.15
CA GLY A 309 -7.76 -31.44 5.55
C GLY A 309 -6.28 -31.21 5.20
N LYS A 310 -5.38 -32.20 5.42
CA LYS A 310 -3.93 -32.04 5.27
C LYS A 310 -3.29 -33.21 4.51
N SER A 311 -3.77 -33.43 3.29
CA SER A 311 -3.30 -34.50 2.40
C SER A 311 -2.52 -33.97 1.19
N SER A 312 -1.63 -34.80 0.63
CA SER A 312 -0.94 -34.58 -0.66
C SER A 312 -1.87 -34.68 -1.88
N THR A 313 -3.09 -35.16 -1.67
CA THR A 313 -4.13 -35.25 -2.71
C THR A 313 -5.06 -34.06 -2.75
N LYS A 314 -4.97 -33.11 -1.79
CA LYS A 314 -5.81 -31.90 -1.79
C LYS A 314 -5.63 -31.12 -3.10
N VAL A 315 -6.75 -30.78 -3.74
CA VAL A 315 -6.80 -29.96 -4.95
C VAL A 315 -7.64 -28.72 -4.70
N ILE A 316 -7.07 -27.56 -4.97
CA ILE A 316 -7.76 -26.26 -4.88
C ILE A 316 -7.72 -25.60 -6.25
N ARG A 317 -8.89 -25.21 -6.75
CA ARG A 317 -9.04 -24.39 -7.94
C ARG A 317 -9.01 -22.92 -7.57
N TYR A 318 -8.12 -22.17 -8.18
CA TYR A 318 -8.04 -20.71 -8.06
C TYR A 318 -8.57 -20.08 -9.33
N TYR A 319 -9.51 -19.16 -9.20
CA TYR A 319 -10.02 -18.36 -10.32
C TYR A 319 -9.08 -17.15 -10.52
N LEU A 320 -8.62 -16.93 -11.76
CA LEU A 320 -7.57 -15.96 -12.10
C LEU A 320 -8.09 -14.70 -12.81
N ILE A 321 -9.30 -14.80 -13.35
CA ILE A 321 -10.06 -13.70 -13.91
C ILE A 321 -10.99 -13.17 -12.82
N ASP A 322 -10.94 -11.86 -12.62
CA ASP A 322 -11.89 -11.10 -11.82
C ASP A 322 -13.00 -10.60 -12.76
#